data_AF-A0A7C5B6N9-F1
#
_entry.id   AF-A0A7C5B6N9-F1
#
_cell.length_a   1.000
_cell.length_b   1.000
_cell.length_c   1.000
_cell.angle_alpha   90.00
_cell.angle_beta   90.00
_cell.angle_gamma   90.00
#
_symmetry.space_group_name_H-M   'P 1'
#
loop_
_entity.id
_entity.type
_entity.pdbx_description
1 polymer ?
#
loop_
_entity_poly.entity_id
_entity_poly.type
_entity_poly.pdbx_seq_one_letter_code
_entity_poly.pdbx_strand_id
1 'polypeptide(L)'
;MTRFVDYFAWLEEEYRIKKLQYLVDQTCYLLRHRLLTYKQALVRIRWVRKEAEKLFPDKMETYDLIYQTRLDRLLAENYADLR
;
A
#
# COMPACT_ATOMS: atom_id res chain seq x y z
N MET A 1 4.61 -24.15 27.06
CA MET A 1 4.92 -22.71 26.88
C MET A 1 5.14 -22.29 25.42
N THR A 2 5.20 -23.20 24.44
CA THR A 2 5.40 -22.90 23.01
C THR A 2 4.21 -22.20 22.35
N ARG A 3 2.98 -22.60 22.68
CA ARG A 3 1.73 -22.13 22.04
C ARG A 3 1.43 -20.63 22.23
N PHE A 4 1.98 -20.00 23.27
CA PHE A 4 1.76 -18.57 23.56
C PHE A 4 2.67 -17.65 22.74
N VAL A 5 3.87 -18.12 22.36
CA VAL A 5 4.82 -17.35 21.53
C VAL A 5 4.29 -17.23 20.10
N ASP A 6 3.66 -18.28 19.58
CA ASP A 6 3.09 -18.31 18.22
C ASP A 6 1.92 -17.34 18.04
N TYR A 7 1.12 -17.10 19.09
CA TYR A 7 -0.03 -16.21 19.02
C TYR A 7 0.37 -14.74 18.83
N PHE A 8 1.39 -14.26 19.54
CA PHE A 8 1.86 -12.89 19.40
C PHE A 8 2.52 -12.65 18.03
N ALA A 9 3.28 -13.63 17.52
CA ALA A 9 3.86 -13.55 16.19
C ALA A 9 2.77 -13.53 15.10
N TRP A 10 1.72 -14.33 15.26
CA TRP A 10 0.56 -14.32 14.36
C TRP A 10 -0.19 -12.99 14.38
N LEU A 11 -0.45 -12.43 15.56
CA LEU A 11 -1.10 -11.12 15.71
C LEU A 11 -0.27 -10.00 15.08
N GLU A 12 1.06 -10.05 15.21
CA GLU A 12 1.93 -9.06 14.61
C GLU A 12 1.88 -9.12 13.08
N GLU A 13 1.92 -10.31 12.48
CA GLU A 13 1.77 -10.49 11.04
C GLU A 13 0.38 -10.01 10.57
N GLU A 14 -0.69 -10.37 11.28
CA GLU A 14 -2.06 -9.93 10.97
C GLU A 14 -2.17 -8.40 11.03
N TYR A 15 -1.55 -7.78 12.04
CA TYR A 15 -1.50 -6.32 12.16
C TYR A 15 -0.76 -5.68 10.98
N ARG A 16 0.41 -6.21 10.59
CA ARG A 16 1.18 -5.68 9.44
C ARG A 16 0.36 -5.78 8.14
N ILE A 17 -0.36 -6.89 7.94
CA ILE A 17 -1.21 -7.09 6.76
C ILE A 17 -2.35 -6.06 6.74
N LYS A 18 -3.11 -5.95 7.84
CA LYS A 18 -4.23 -5.00 7.95
C LYS A 18 -3.77 -3.56 7.78
N LYS A 19 -2.61 -3.21 8.34
CA LYS A 19 -2.01 -1.88 8.19
C LYS A 19 -1.72 -1.59 6.71
N LEU A 20 -1.05 -2.50 6.00
CA LEU A 20 -0.76 -2.30 4.58
C LEU A 20 -2.04 -2.17 3.74
N GLN A 21 -3.02 -3.06 3.96
CA GLN A 21 -4.32 -3.01 3.28
C GLN A 21 -4.99 -1.65 3.46
N TYR A 22 -5.05 -1.16 4.71
CA TYR A 22 -5.60 0.16 5.01
C TYR A 22 -4.89 1.28 4.25
N LEU A 23 -3.55 1.30 4.23
CA LEU A 23 -2.79 2.34 3.52
C LEU A 23 -3.04 2.34 2.01
N VAL A 24 -3.12 1.16 1.41
CA VAL A 24 -3.42 0.99 -0.02
C VAL A 24 -4.87 1.41 -0.32
N ASP A 25 -5.84 0.98 0.47
CA ASP A 25 -7.25 1.28 0.25
C ASP A 25 -7.53 2.78 0.39
N GLN A 26 -6.95 3.42 1.40
CA GLN A 26 -7.00 4.88 1.54
C GLN A 26 -6.39 5.58 0.33
N THR A 27 -5.28 5.08 -0.18
CA THR A 27 -4.64 5.68 -1.36
C THR A 27 -5.47 5.46 -2.62
N CYS A 28 -6.07 4.28 -2.80
CA CYS A 28 -7.01 4.03 -3.88
C CYS A 28 -8.20 5.00 -3.84
N TYR A 29 -8.76 5.25 -2.65
CA TYR A 29 -9.84 6.22 -2.46
C TYR A 29 -9.41 7.63 -2.88
N LEU A 30 -8.27 8.11 -2.38
CA LEU A 30 -7.74 9.44 -2.71
C LEU A 30 -7.50 9.61 -4.22
N LEU A 31 -6.96 8.58 -4.90
CA LEU A 31 -6.72 8.62 -6.34
C LEU A 31 -8.03 8.63 -7.14
N ARG A 32 -8.98 7.75 -6.82
CA ARG A 32 -10.26 7.63 -7.53
C ARG A 32 -11.10 8.89 -7.45
N HIS A 33 -11.08 9.57 -6.31
CA HIS A 33 -11.87 10.78 -6.09
C HIS A 33 -11.11 12.07 -6.42
N ARG A 34 -9.92 11.98 -7.04
CA ARG A 34 -9.04 13.12 -7.37
C ARG A 34 -8.85 14.09 -6.19
N LEU A 35 -8.70 13.54 -4.97
CA LEU A 35 -8.56 14.34 -3.73
C LEU A 35 -7.12 14.85 -3.51
N LEU A 36 -6.22 14.56 -4.45
CA LEU A 36 -4.83 14.98 -4.45
C LEU A 36 -4.51 15.62 -5.80
N THR A 37 -3.53 16.50 -5.86
CA THR A 37 -2.89 16.90 -7.14
C THR A 37 -2.04 15.74 -7.69
N TYR A 38 -1.69 15.77 -8.98
CA TYR A 38 -0.83 14.73 -9.59
C TYR A 38 0.49 14.53 -8.83
N LYS A 39 1.16 15.63 -8.45
CA LYS A 39 2.40 15.57 -7.65
C LYS A 39 2.18 14.96 -6.26
N GLN A 40 1.09 15.31 -5.59
CA GLN A 40 0.73 14.73 -4.29
C GLN A 40 0.37 13.24 -4.41
N ALA A 41 -0.33 12.83 -5.48
CA ALA A 41 -0.65 11.45 -5.78
C ALA A 41 0.63 10.61 -5.95
N LEU A 42 1.59 11.08 -6.75
CA LEU A 42 2.91 10.44 -6.90
C LEU A 42 3.66 10.30 -5.56
N VAL A 43 3.67 11.36 -4.76
CA VAL A 43 4.28 11.34 -3.41
C VAL A 43 3.59 10.31 -2.52
N ARG A 44 2.25 10.26 -2.54
CA ARG A 44 1.46 9.31 -1.76
C ARG A 44 1.76 7.87 -2.15
N ILE A 45 1.80 7.55 -3.45
CA ILE A 45 2.12 6.20 -3.95
C ILE A 45 3.54 5.78 -3.50
N ARG A 46 4.54 6.66 -3.66
CA ARG A 46 5.91 6.38 -3.19
C ARG A 46 5.97 6.17 -1.69
N TRP A 47 5.19 6.93 -0.91
CA TRP A 47 5.13 6.76 0.53
C TRP A 47 4.52 5.41 0.93
N VAL A 48 3.43 4.98 0.30
CA VAL A 48 2.85 3.64 0.54
C VAL A 48 3.85 2.53 0.23
N ARG A 49 4.60 2.63 -0.87
CA ARG A 49 5.66 1.67 -1.20
C ARG A 49 6.70 1.57 -0.08
N LYS A 50 7.17 2.71 0.44
CA LYS A 50 8.13 2.74 1.55
C LYS A 50 7.58 2.12 2.83
N GLU A 51 6.29 2.30 3.11
CA GLU A 51 5.65 1.64 4.24
C GLU A 51 5.50 0.13 4.03
N ALA A 52 5.20 -0.30 2.80
CA ALA A 52 5.18 -1.72 2.47
C ALA A 52 6.55 -2.39 2.66
N GLU A 53 7.63 -1.74 2.22
CA GLU A 53 9.00 -2.23 2.36
C GLU A 53 9.42 -2.38 3.83
N LYS A 54 8.95 -1.49 4.72
CA LYS A 54 9.18 -1.62 6.17
C LYS A 54 8.38 -2.76 6.79
N LEU A 55 7.16 -3.01 6.31
CA LEU A 55 6.28 -4.05 6.86
C LEU A 55 6.66 -5.44 6.35
N PHE A 56 7.08 -5.55 5.10
CA PHE A 56 7.35 -6.80 4.37
C PHE A 56 8.53 -6.64 3.40
N PRO A 57 9.76 -6.49 3.91
CA PRO A 57 10.95 -6.25 3.06
C PRO A 57 11.20 -7.39 2.06
N ASP A 58 10.83 -8.61 2.42
CA ASP A 58 10.98 -9.84 1.63
C ASP A 58 9.82 -10.09 0.64
N LYS A 59 8.76 -9.28 0.67
CA LYS A 59 7.54 -9.50 -0.16
C LYS A 59 7.26 -8.37 -1.15
N MET A 60 8.29 -7.58 -1.49
CA MET A 60 8.12 -6.43 -2.39
C MET A 60 7.76 -6.81 -3.84
N GLU A 61 8.18 -7.98 -4.32
CA GLU A 61 7.75 -8.49 -5.62
C GLU A 61 6.22 -8.72 -5.65
N THR A 62 5.67 -9.34 -4.60
CA THR A 62 4.23 -9.53 -4.43
C THR A 62 3.48 -8.19 -4.31
N TYR A 63 4.05 -7.23 -3.56
CA TYR A 63 3.50 -5.88 -3.50
C TYR A 63 3.44 -5.23 -4.89
N ASP A 64 4.47 -5.39 -5.71
CA ASP A 64 4.55 -4.78 -7.03
C ASP A 64 3.50 -5.35 -7.99
N LEU A 65 3.33 -6.67 -7.96
CA LEU A 65 2.33 -7.37 -8.76
C LEU A 65 0.90 -6.97 -8.40
N ILE A 66 0.61 -6.78 -7.11
CA ILE A 66 -0.78 -6.55 -6.64
C ILE A 66 -1.08 -5.06 -6.51
N TYR A 67 -0.29 -4.35 -5.71
CA TYR A 67 -0.63 -3.00 -5.27
C TYR A 67 -0.02 -1.93 -6.15
N GLN A 68 1.25 -2.04 -6.54
CA GLN A 68 1.88 -1.04 -7.40
C GLN A 68 1.14 -0.96 -8.75
N THR A 69 0.92 -2.11 -9.39
CA THR A 69 0.15 -2.21 -10.64
C THR A 69 -1.23 -1.55 -10.55
N ARG A 70 -1.96 -1.77 -9.45
CA ARG A 70 -3.28 -1.17 -9.22
C ARG A 70 -3.22 0.35 -9.04
N LEU A 71 -2.24 0.84 -8.27
CA LEU A 71 -2.07 2.26 -8.01
C LEU A 71 -1.65 3.02 -9.27
N ASP A 72 -0.75 2.44 -10.07
CA ASP A 72 -0.30 3.04 -11.34
C ASP A 72 -1.44 3.12 -12.36
N ARG A 73 -2.28 2.09 -12.42
CA ARG A 73 -3.50 2.11 -13.22
C ARG A 73 -4.45 3.24 -12.79
N LEU A 74 -4.73 3.35 -11.49
CA LEU A 74 -5.58 4.43 -10.98
C LEU A 74 -5.00 5.81 -11.23
N LEU A 75 -3.68 5.96 -11.10
CA LEU A 75 -3.01 7.22 -11.42
C LEU A 75 -3.15 7.57 -12.91
N ALA A 76 -2.94 6.59 -13.80
CA ALA A 76 -3.09 6.79 -15.24
C ALA A 76 -4.53 7.16 -15.60
N GLU A 77 -5.52 6.42 -15.11
CA GLU A 77 -6.94 6.65 -15.41
C GLU A 77 -7.45 8.00 -14.88
N ASN A 78 -7.00 8.42 -13.70
CA ASN A 78 -7.54 9.60 -13.01
C ASN A 78 -6.65 10.85 -13.13
N TYR A 79 -5.49 10.79 -13.78
CA TYR A 79 -4.59 11.94 -13.90
C TYR A 79 -3.88 12.02 -15.27
N ALA A 80 -4.35 11.28 -16.29
CA ALA A 80 -3.76 11.30 -17.64
C ALA A 80 -3.64 12.71 -18.23
N ASP A 81 -4.59 13.58 -17.92
CA ASP A 81 -4.70 14.98 -18.36
C ASP A 81 -3.73 15.94 -17.67
N LEU A 82 -3.03 15.49 -16.62
CA LEU A 82 -2.21 16.33 -15.73
C LEU A 82 -0.73 15.94 -15.72
N ARG A 83 -0.31 15.10 -16.67
CA ARG A 83 1.09 14.68 -16.86
C ARG A 83 1.95 15.76 -17.50
#